data_AF-A0A819Y5D3-F1
#
_entry.id   AF-A0A819Y5D3-F1
#
_cell.length_a   1.000
_cell.length_b   1.000
_cell.length_c   1.000
_cell.angle_alpha   90.00
_cell.angle_beta   90.00
_cell.angle_gamma   90.00
#
_symmetry.space_group_name_H-M   'P 1'
#
loop_
_entity.id
_entity.type
_entity.pdbx_description
1 polymer ?
#
loop_
_entity_poly.entity_id
_entity_poly.type
_entity_poly.pdbx_seq_one_letter_code
_entity_poly.pdbx_strand_id
1 'polypeptide(L)'
;HIRRRIAEDRSVLIFFENEKILDEFYNSYSGDLGVIPFFIIHAGHHGKVTLLTKEFGRGVDFQSETKVDEKGGIHVIQTFFSVNIKEEIQIKGRTARKDELGSYELILCLEHL
;
A
#
# COMPACT_ATOMS: atom_id res chain seq x y z
N HIS A 1 10.40 -8.33 4.82
CA HIS A 1 8.96 -8.35 4.51
C HIS A 1 8.64 -7.56 3.24
N ILE A 2 8.70 -6.22 3.24
CA ILE A 2 8.43 -5.37 2.05
C ILE A 2 9.39 -5.63 0.88
N ARG A 3 10.71 -5.60 1.13
CA ARG A 3 11.74 -5.86 0.10
C ARG A 3 11.55 -7.19 -0.64
N ARG A 4 11.04 -8.21 0.06
CA ARG A 4 10.75 -9.52 -0.54
C ARG A 4 9.59 -9.43 -1.53
N ARG A 5 8.51 -8.71 -1.18
CA ARG A 5 7.35 -8.53 -2.06
C ARG A 5 7.68 -7.67 -3.29
N ILE A 6 8.50 -6.64 -3.12
CA ILE A 6 9.04 -5.84 -4.24
C ILE A 6 9.91 -6.73 -5.15
N ALA A 7 10.77 -7.58 -4.57
CA ALA A 7 11.60 -8.53 -5.31
C ALA A 7 10.80 -9.66 -5.98
N GLU A 8 9.55 -9.89 -5.56
CA GLU A 8 8.59 -10.80 -6.20
C GLU A 8 7.79 -10.11 -7.32
N ASP A 9 8.19 -8.91 -7.77
CA ASP A 9 7.54 -8.07 -8.80
C ASP A 9 6.11 -7.63 -8.46
N ARG A 10 5.71 -7.66 -7.18
CA ARG A 10 4.39 -7.19 -6.76
C ARG A 10 4.36 -5.67 -6.61
N SER A 11 3.19 -5.10 -6.83
CA SER A 11 2.87 -3.73 -6.40
C SER A 11 2.55 -3.71 -4.89
N VAL A 12 3.03 -2.67 -4.19
CA VAL A 12 2.78 -2.46 -2.76
C VAL A 12 2.18 -1.08 -2.51
N LEU A 13 1.01 -1.04 -1.86
CA LEU A 13 0.39 0.18 -1.35
C LEU A 13 0.62 0.27 0.16
N ILE A 14 1.18 1.38 0.64
CA ILE A 14 1.42 1.61 2.08
C ILE A 14 0.59 2.81 2.53
N PHE A 15 -0.34 2.57 3.45
CA PHE A 15 -1.25 3.58 4.01
C PHE A 15 -0.76 4.08 5.36
N PHE A 16 -0.57 5.40 5.45
CA PHE A 16 -0.24 6.14 6.66
C PHE A 16 -1.43 6.94 7.19
N GLU A 17 -1.45 7.21 8.49
CA GLU A 17 -2.56 7.93 9.12
C GLU A 17 -2.69 9.37 8.61
N ASN A 18 -1.56 10.03 8.36
CA ASN A 18 -1.50 11.43 7.96
C ASN A 18 -0.21 11.72 7.14
N GLU A 19 -0.17 12.89 6.51
CA GLU A 19 0.96 13.31 5.66
C GLU A 19 2.27 13.41 6.43
N LYS A 20 2.24 13.85 7.69
CA LYS A 20 3.44 13.99 8.52
C LYS A 20 4.19 12.65 8.65
N ILE A 21 3.50 11.57 9.01
CA ILE A 21 4.12 10.24 9.16
C ILE A 21 4.61 9.72 7.80
N LEU A 22 3.84 9.96 6.73
CA LEU A 22 4.23 9.59 5.38
C LEU A 22 5.54 10.28 4.96
N ASP A 23 5.64 11.59 5.20
CA ASP A 23 6.82 12.38 4.87
C ASP A 23 8.03 11.96 5.70
N GLU A 24 7.85 11.69 6.99
CA GLU A 24 8.90 11.15 7.86
C GLU A 24 9.44 9.81 7.32
N PHE A 25 8.54 8.91 6.89
CA PHE A 25 8.92 7.64 6.27
C PHE A 25 9.63 7.87 4.92
N TYR A 26 9.08 8.71 4.05
CA TYR A 26 9.64 8.99 2.74
C TYR A 26 11.05 9.58 2.84
N ASN A 27 11.25 10.56 3.71
CA ASN A 27 12.56 11.19 3.92
C ASN A 27 13.58 10.22 4.50
N SER A 28 13.14 9.24 5.29
CA SER A 28 14.02 8.25 5.90
C SER A 28 14.38 7.08 4.97
N TYR A 29 13.49 6.70 4.04
CA TYR A 29 13.60 5.43 3.29
C TYR A 29 13.47 5.53 1.77
N SER A 30 13.21 6.72 1.20
CA SER A 30 13.01 6.89 -0.26
C SER A 30 14.17 6.38 -1.11
N GLY A 31 15.42 6.62 -0.69
CA GLY A 31 16.63 6.18 -1.41
C GLY A 31 16.81 4.65 -1.47
N ASP A 32 16.26 3.93 -0.48
CA ASP A 32 16.49 2.49 -0.29
C ASP A 32 15.45 1.60 -0.96
N LEU A 33 14.26 2.14 -1.25
CA LEU A 33 13.08 1.37 -1.64
C LEU A 33 12.54 1.76 -3.03
N GLY A 34 13.17 2.72 -3.73
CA GLY A 34 12.68 3.20 -5.03
C GLY A 34 11.25 3.77 -4.94
N VAL A 35 10.95 4.40 -3.81
CA VAL A 35 9.60 4.83 -3.45
C VAL A 35 9.16 6.00 -4.34
N ILE A 36 7.93 5.95 -4.82
CA ILE A 36 7.34 7.04 -5.57
C ILE A 36 6.23 7.68 -4.73
N PRO A 37 6.35 8.97 -4.36
CA PRO A 37 5.33 9.64 -3.56
C PRO A 37 4.08 9.91 -4.41
N PHE A 38 2.89 9.56 -3.93
CA PHE A 38 1.59 10.05 -4.44
C PHE A 38 1.21 9.76 -5.91
N PHE A 39 1.97 8.98 -6.68
CA PHE A 39 1.62 8.65 -8.07
C PHE A 39 0.69 7.43 -8.19
N ILE A 40 -0.60 7.66 -7.96
CA ILE A 40 -1.68 6.65 -8.09
C ILE A 40 -1.65 5.95 -9.46
N ILE A 41 -1.34 6.69 -10.53
CA ILE A 41 -1.35 6.19 -11.91
C ILE A 41 -0.39 5.00 -12.10
N HIS A 42 0.72 4.97 -11.37
CA HIS A 42 1.72 3.90 -11.48
C HIS A 42 1.67 2.91 -10.33
N ALA A 43 0.69 3.07 -9.43
CA ALA A 43 0.67 2.33 -8.19
C ALA A 43 0.46 0.83 -8.43
N GLY A 44 -0.26 0.43 -9.48
CA GLY A 44 -0.44 -0.97 -9.85
C GLY A 44 0.64 -1.56 -10.76
N HIS A 45 1.76 -0.87 -10.98
CA HIS A 45 2.87 -1.40 -11.77
C HIS A 45 3.77 -2.31 -10.91
N HIS A 46 4.36 -3.32 -11.54
CA HIS A 46 5.26 -4.27 -10.89
C HIS A 46 6.46 -3.57 -10.21
N GLY A 47 6.83 -4.07 -9.03
CA GLY A 47 7.97 -3.56 -8.26
C GLY A 47 7.84 -2.12 -7.75
N LYS A 48 6.63 -1.54 -7.79
CA LYS A 48 6.39 -0.18 -7.28
C LYS A 48 5.87 -0.19 -5.86
N VAL A 49 6.37 0.77 -5.08
CA VAL A 49 5.85 1.12 -3.75
C VAL A 49 5.20 2.48 -3.83
N THR A 50 3.92 2.54 -3.47
CA THR A 50 3.16 3.78 -3.40
C THR A 50 2.81 4.08 -1.96
N LEU A 51 3.20 5.28 -1.50
CA LEU A 51 2.81 5.78 -0.18
C LEU A 51 1.53 6.60 -0.31
N LEU A 52 0.60 6.37 0.60
CA LEU A 52 -0.75 6.93 0.60
C LEU A 52 -1.12 7.34 2.03
N THR A 53 -1.96 8.36 2.17
CA THR A 53 -2.63 8.62 3.46
C THR A 53 -3.99 7.90 3.51
N LYS A 54 -4.57 7.79 4.70
CA LYS A 54 -5.90 7.17 4.90
C LYS A 54 -7.01 7.73 4.00
N GLU A 55 -6.90 8.99 3.59
CA GLU A 55 -7.86 9.66 2.69
C GLU A 55 -7.95 8.95 1.32
N PHE A 56 -6.87 8.29 0.88
CA PHE A 56 -6.84 7.50 -0.36
C PHE A 56 -7.52 6.12 -0.23
N GLY A 57 -7.98 5.75 0.96
CA GLY A 57 -8.77 4.54 1.17
C GLY A 57 -10.14 4.60 0.45
N ARG A 58 -10.61 5.81 0.15
CA ARG A 58 -11.90 6.07 -0.51
C ARG A 58 -11.73 6.73 -1.88
N GLY A 59 -12.56 6.32 -2.84
CA GLY A 59 -12.73 7.05 -4.10
C GLY A 59 -11.59 6.91 -5.11
N VAL A 60 -10.49 6.24 -4.76
CA VAL A 60 -9.35 6.00 -5.65
C VAL A 60 -9.36 4.57 -6.13
N ASP A 61 -9.16 4.37 -7.43
CA ASP A 61 -8.99 3.05 -8.03
C ASP A 61 -7.52 2.79 -8.34
N PHE A 62 -7.04 1.60 -7.99
CA PHE A 62 -5.67 1.17 -8.22
C PHE A 62 -5.73 0.01 -9.21
N GLN A 63 -5.62 0.33 -10.50
CA GLN A 63 -5.60 -0.69 -11.54
C GLN A 63 -4.25 -1.40 -11.53
N SER A 64 -4.26 -2.71 -11.31
CA SER A 64 -3.06 -3.55 -11.44
C SER A 64 -2.76 -3.86 -12.91
N GLU A 65 -1.46 -3.96 -13.22
CA GLU A 65 -1.00 -4.54 -14.48
C GLU A 65 -1.13 -6.06 -14.42
N THR A 66 -1.39 -6.73 -15.55
CA THR A 66 -1.50 -8.21 -15.64
C THR A 66 -0.31 -8.95 -14.99
N LYS A 67 0.91 -8.40 -15.09
CA LYS A 67 2.10 -8.97 -14.44
C LYS A 67 2.00 -8.96 -12.91
N VAL A 68 1.39 -7.94 -12.33
CA VAL A 68 1.18 -7.85 -10.87
C VAL A 68 0.16 -8.89 -10.44
N ASP A 69 -0.90 -9.10 -11.22
CA ASP A 69 -1.95 -10.07 -10.93
C ASP A 69 -1.41 -11.51 -10.96
N GLU A 70 -0.60 -11.84 -11.97
CA GLU A 70 0.14 -13.11 -12.07
C GLU A 70 1.09 -13.36 -10.89
N LYS A 71 1.56 -12.30 -10.22
CA LYS A 71 2.45 -12.36 -9.05
C LYS A 71 1.70 -12.32 -7.71
N GLY A 72 0.38 -12.49 -7.74
CA GLY A 72 -0.46 -12.48 -6.54
C GLY A 72 -1.09 -11.12 -6.25
N GLY A 73 -1.20 -10.24 -7.24
CA GLY A 73 -1.89 -8.95 -7.12
C GLY A 73 -1.24 -7.94 -6.16
N ILE A 74 -1.94 -6.82 -6.00
CA ILE A 74 -1.52 -5.73 -5.12
C ILE A 74 -1.45 -6.21 -3.67
N HIS A 75 -0.35 -5.84 -3.00
CA HIS A 75 -0.18 -6.01 -1.56
C HIS A 75 -0.46 -4.68 -0.84
N VAL A 76 -1.36 -4.69 0.13
CA VAL A 76 -1.72 -3.50 0.94
C VAL A 76 -1.11 -3.63 2.32
N ILE A 77 -0.44 -2.57 2.77
CA ILE A 77 0.07 -2.42 4.13
C ILE A 77 -0.62 -1.22 4.76
N GLN A 78 -1.19 -1.41 5.93
CA GLN A 78 -1.75 -0.33 6.75
C GLN A 78 -0.86 -0.13 7.98
N THR A 79 -0.50 1.11 8.29
CA THR A 79 0.44 1.41 9.40
C THR A 79 -0.20 2.04 10.62
N PHE A 80 -1.54 2.05 10.71
CA PHE A 80 -2.30 2.70 11.77
C PHE A 80 -3.61 1.97 12.01
N PHE A 81 -4.24 2.16 13.18
CA PHE A 81 -5.58 1.64 13.43
C PHE A 81 -6.64 2.48 12.71
N SER A 82 -7.53 1.82 11.98
CA SER A 82 -8.68 2.51 11.42
C SER A 82 -9.62 3.01 12.51
N VAL A 83 -10.19 4.19 12.32
CA VAL A 83 -11.15 4.80 13.27
C VAL A 83 -12.43 3.96 13.36
N ASN A 84 -12.78 3.27 12.28
CA ASN A 84 -13.90 2.36 12.23
C ASN A 84 -13.68 1.23 11.22
N ILE A 85 -14.50 0.17 11.34
CA ILE A 85 -14.41 -1.02 10.48
C ILE A 85 -14.65 -0.71 8.99
N LYS A 86 -15.40 0.34 8.65
CA LYS A 86 -15.67 0.69 7.25
C LYS A 86 -14.42 1.24 6.58
N GLU A 87 -13.64 2.06 7.27
CA GLU A 87 -12.35 2.55 6.79
C GLU A 87 -11.37 1.38 6.58
N GLU A 88 -11.29 0.46 7.54
CA GLU A 88 -10.43 -0.73 7.41
C GLU A 88 -10.84 -1.60 6.21
N ILE A 89 -12.14 -1.85 6.03
CA ILE A 89 -12.66 -2.61 4.87
C ILE A 89 -12.33 -1.89 3.55
N GLN A 90 -12.39 -0.56 3.52
CA GLN A 90 -12.08 0.22 2.32
C GLN A 90 -10.60 0.18 1.96
N ILE A 91 -9.71 0.23 2.95
CA ILE A 91 -8.26 0.10 2.76
C ILE A 91 -7.92 -1.34 2.34
N LYS A 92 -8.45 -2.34 3.04
CA LYS A 92 -8.31 -3.76 2.66
C LYS A 92 -8.78 -4.01 1.23
N GLY A 93 -9.90 -3.39 0.81
CA GLY A 93 -10.44 -3.49 -0.54
C GLY A 93 -9.59 -2.84 -1.64
N ARG A 94 -8.42 -2.25 -1.32
CA ARG A 94 -7.42 -1.79 -2.29
C ARG A 94 -6.46 -2.89 -2.74
N THR A 95 -6.60 -4.10 -2.20
CA THR A 95 -6.08 -5.29 -2.84
C THR A 95 -6.81 -5.54 -4.17
N ALA A 96 -6.26 -6.38 -5.03
CA ALA A 96 -6.87 -6.72 -6.32
C ALA A 96 -8.35 -7.14 -6.20
N ARG A 97 -9.19 -6.70 -7.14
CA ARG A 97 -10.66 -6.91 -7.12
C ARG A 97 -11.02 -8.30 -7.68
N LYS A 98 -12.15 -8.84 -7.20
CA LYS A 98 -12.87 -10.07 -7.59
C LYS A 98 -12.04 -11.13 -8.34
N ASP A 99 -11.76 -12.23 -7.64
CA ASP A 99 -11.03 -13.44 -8.09
C ASP A 99 -9.50 -13.32 -8.17
N GLU A 100 -8.92 -12.18 -7.78
CA GLU A 100 -7.47 -11.98 -7.79
C GLU A 100 -6.80 -12.07 -6.40
N LEU A 101 -5.56 -12.58 -6.38
CA LEU A 101 -4.82 -13.11 -5.22
C LEU A 101 -4.17 -12.05 -4.31
N GLY A 102 -4.75 -10.85 -4.22
CA GLY A 102 -4.22 -9.73 -3.42
C GLY A 102 -4.05 -10.07 -1.92
N SER A 103 -3.22 -9.29 -1.21
CA SER A 103 -2.96 -9.55 0.21
C SER A 103 -2.88 -8.28 1.05
N TYR A 104 -3.20 -8.39 2.33
CA TYR A 104 -3.26 -7.27 3.27
C TYR A 104 -2.48 -7.58 4.55
N GLU A 105 -1.74 -6.60 5.06
CA GLU A 105 -1.06 -6.64 6.34
C GLU A 105 -1.29 -5.34 7.14
N LEU A 106 -1.40 -5.49 8.47
CA LEU A 106 -1.44 -4.38 9.42
C LEU A 106 -0.12 -4.39 10.21
N ILE A 107 0.69 -3.33 10.07
CA ILE A 107 1.99 -3.20 10.74
C ILE A 107 1.93 -2.01 11.69
N LEU A 108 2.02 -2.26 12.99
CA LEU A 108 1.88 -1.23 14.01
C LEU A 108 3.12 -1.17 14.89
N CYS A 109 3.53 0.04 15.25
CA CYS A 109 4.44 0.25 16.37
C CYS A 109 3.71 0.10 17.71
N LEU A 110 4.45 -0.27 18.76
CA LEU A 110 3.96 -0.38 20.13
C LEU A 110 3.30 0.92 20.64
N GLU A 111 3.74 2.08 20.15
CA GLU A 111 3.19 3.40 20.50
C GLU A 111 1.73 3.60 20.03
N HIS A 112 1.22 2.72 19.16
CA HIS A 112 -0.18 2.75 18.72
C HIS A 112 -1.13 1.93 19.62
N LEU A 113 -0.61 1.21 20.63
CA LEU A 113 -1.36 0.44 21.62
C LEU A 113 -1.60 1.26 22.90
#